data_AF-A0A7Z9ISH9-F1
#
_entry.id   AF-A0A7Z9ISH9-F1
#
_cell.length_a   1.000
_cell.length_b   1.000
_cell.length_c   1.000
_cell.angle_alpha   90.00
_cell.angle_beta   90.00
_cell.angle_gamma   90.00
#
_symmetry.space_group_name_H-M   'P 1'
#
loop_
_entity.id
_entity.type
_entity.pdbx_description
1 polymer ?
#
loop_
_entity_poly.entity_id
_entity_poly.type
_entity_poly.pdbx_seq_one_letter_code
_entity_poly.pdbx_strand_id
1 'polypeptide(L)' 'TYDDNVHPQNSWHFIDELIKENIMFDMMFYPMRKHGFGDKPARIHRQNKMLEFWQKYL' A
#
# COMPACT_ATOMS: atom_id res chain seq x y z
N THR A 1 2.91 -3.17 -8.19
CA THR A 1 3.93 -2.12 -8.05
C THR A 1 5.20 -2.64 -8.70
N TYR A 2 6.01 -1.75 -9.29
CA TYR A 2 7.32 -2.02 -9.86
C TYR A 2 8.36 -1.12 -9.19
N ASP A 3 8.26 -1.01 -7.88
CA ASP A 3 9.23 -0.29 -7.07
C ASP A 3 10.60 -0.96 -7.20
N ASP A 4 11.56 -0.21 -7.75
CA ASP A 4 12.93 -0.61 -8.05
C ASP A 4 13.90 -0.24 -6.91
N ASN A 5 13.43 0.48 -5.89
CA ASN A 5 14.20 0.86 -4.70
C ASN A 5 13.77 0.02 -3.48
N VAL A 6 12.46 0.01 -3.19
CA VAL A 6 11.87 -0.76 -2.09
C VAL A 6 10.95 -1.84 -2.67
N HIS A 7 11.54 -3.01 -2.86
CA HIS A 7 10.90 -4.13 -3.53
C HIS A 7 9.59 -4.57 -2.84
N PRO A 8 8.49 -4.81 -3.58
CA PRO A 8 7.20 -5.20 -3.01
C PRO A 8 7.22 -6.52 -2.25
N GLN A 9 8.18 -7.38 -2.54
CA GLN A 9 8.42 -8.64 -1.84
C GLN A 9 8.63 -8.42 -0.33
N ASN A 10 9.17 -7.27 0.08
CA ASN A 10 9.32 -6.91 1.49
C ASN A 10 7.96 -6.84 2.20
N SER A 11 6.98 -6.17 1.58
CA SER A 11 5.61 -6.10 2.12
C SER A 11 4.92 -7.47 2.06
N TRP A 12 5.13 -8.25 0.99
CA TRP A 12 4.55 -9.60 0.88
C TRP A 12 5.06 -10.54 1.95
N HIS A 13 6.35 -10.47 2.31
CA HIS A 13 6.89 -11.26 3.39
C HIS A 13 6.23 -10.91 4.73
N PHE A 14 6.05 -9.61 5.02
CA PHE A 14 5.36 -9.19 6.25
C PHE A 14 3.89 -9.64 6.27
N ILE A 15 3.18 -9.56 5.14
CA ILE A 15 1.81 -10.08 5.00
C ILE A 15 1.75 -11.58 5.33
N ASP A 16 2.69 -12.37 4.82
CA ASP A 16 2.73 -13.81 5.07
C ASP A 16 2.81 -14.12 6.58
N GLU A 17 3.63 -13.35 7.31
CA GLU A 17 3.72 -13.47 8.78
C GLU A 17 2.43 -13.01 9.48
N LEU A 18 1.81 -11.91 9.05
CA LEU A 18 0.51 -11.48 9.60
C LEU A 18 -0.58 -12.53 9.39
N ILE A 19 -0.59 -13.21 8.24
CA ILE A 19 -1.53 -14.29 7.92
C ILE A 19 -1.31 -15.49 8.84
N LYS A 20 -0.05 -15.90 9.07
CA LYS A 20 0.28 -17.01 9.98
C LYS A 20 -0.23 -16.78 11.40
N GLU A 21 -0.17 -15.54 11.85
CA GLU A 21 -0.64 -15.12 13.18
C GLU A 21 -2.12 -14.72 13.23
N ASN A 22 -2.86 -14.86 12.12
CA ASN A 22 -4.27 -14.47 12.01
C ASN A 22 -4.53 -13.00 12.41
N ILE A 23 -3.60 -12.11 12.06
CA ILE A 23 -3.72 -10.67 12.30
C ILE A 23 -4.37 -10.03 11.09
N MET A 24 -5.51 -9.38 11.31
CA MET A 24 -6.21 -8.64 10.27
C MET A 24 -5.47 -7.35 9.92
N PHE A 25 -5.38 -7.03 8.63
CA PHE A 25 -4.73 -5.83 8.13
C PHE A 25 -5.45 -5.27 6.90
N ASP A 26 -5.36 -3.96 6.73
CA ASP A 26 -5.74 -3.26 5.50
C ASP A 26 -4.47 -3.00 4.66
N MET A 27 -4.54 -3.23 3.35
CA MET A 27 -3.41 -2.98 2.44
C MET A 27 -3.86 -2.41 1.10
N MET A 28 -2.97 -1.64 0.47
CA MET A 28 -3.17 -1.08 -0.86
C MET A 28 -1.90 -1.19 -1.69
N PHE A 29 -2.06 -1.65 -2.93
CA PHE A 29 -1.00 -1.67 -3.93
C PHE A 29 -1.34 -0.75 -5.11
N TYR A 30 -0.31 -0.15 -5.69
CA TYR A 30 -0.41 0.62 -6.93
C TYR A 30 0.38 -0.10 -8.04
N PRO A 31 -0.29 -0.92 -8.87
CA PRO A 31 0.33 -1.59 -10.01
C PRO A 31 0.95 -0.61 -11.01
N MET A 32 2.00 -1.03 -11.69
CA MET A 32 2.69 -0.24 -12.73
C MET A 32 3.34 1.07 -12.24
N ARG A 33 3.43 1.31 -10.92
CA ARG A 33 4.10 2.48 -10.33
C ARG A 33 5.42 2.03 -9.71
N LYS A 34 6.46 2.85 -9.85
CA LYS A 34 7.76 2.68 -9.19
C LYS A 34 7.70 3.19 -7.74
N HIS A 35 8.86 3.47 -7.14
CA HIS A 35 8.96 4.05 -5.79
C HIS A 35 8.21 5.39 -5.65
N GLY A 36 8.27 6.22 -6.68
CA GLY A 36 7.56 7.49 -6.76
C GLY A 36 6.18 7.38 -7.40
N PHE A 37 5.28 8.26 -6.99
CA PHE A 37 3.96 8.46 -7.63
C PHE A 37 4.05 9.63 -8.61
N GLY A 38 4.56 9.35 -9.81
CA GLY A 38 4.67 10.36 -10.88
C GLY A 38 3.33 10.69 -11.54
N ASP A 39 2.38 9.76 -11.54
CA ASP A 39 1.09 9.96 -12.19
C ASP A 39 0.05 10.61 -11.28
N LYS A 40 -0.68 11.59 -11.84
CA LYS A 40 -1.74 12.34 -11.14
C LYS A 40 -2.86 11.43 -10.60
N PRO A 41 -3.39 10.44 -11.35
CA PRO A 41 -4.48 9.59 -10.87
C PRO A 41 -4.12 8.79 -9.60
N ALA A 42 -2.98 8.10 -9.57
CA ALA A 42 -2.57 7.34 -8.38
C ALA A 42 -2.33 8.24 -7.17
N ARG A 43 -1.78 9.44 -7.37
CA ARG A 43 -1.57 10.41 -6.28
C ARG A 43 -2.89 10.87 -5.65
N ILE A 44 -3.89 11.19 -6.47
CA ILE A 44 -5.22 11.60 -5.99
C ILE A 44 -5.89 10.44 -5.25
N HIS A 45 -5.89 9.24 -5.84
CA HIS A 45 -6.46 8.06 -5.21
C HIS A 45 -5.83 7.78 -3.84
N ARG A 46 -4.49 7.85 -3.75
CA ARG A 46 -3.76 7.68 -2.49
C ARG A 46 -4.16 8.72 -1.44
N GLN A 47 -4.27 9.99 -1.82
CA GLN A 47 -4.70 11.04 -0.90
C GLN A 47 -6.12 10.81 -0.38
N ASN A 48 -7.05 10.43 -1.26
CA ASN A 48 -8.43 10.14 -0.86
C ASN A 48 -8.50 8.92 0.07
N LYS A 49 -7.77 7.83 -0.22
CA LYS A 49 -7.73 6.65 0.65
C LYS A 49 -7.13 6.94 2.02
N MET A 50 -6.12 7.82 2.11
CA MET A 50 -5.57 8.25 3.41
C MET A 50 -6.61 9.04 4.21
N LEU A 51 -7.30 10.01 3.57
CA LEU A 51 -8.34 10.79 4.24
C LEU A 51 -9.48 9.90 4.74
N GLU A 52 -9.94 8.97 3.91
CA GLU A 52 -10.98 7.99 4.26
C GLU A 52 -10.56 7.12 5.44
N PHE A 53 -9.32 6.61 5.42
CA PHE A 53 -8.78 5.81 6.52
C PHE A 53 -8.77 6.59 7.83
N TRP A 54 -8.29 7.84 7.81
CA TRP A 54 -8.29 8.69 9.00
C TRP A 54 -9.70 8.98 9.50
N GLN A 55 -10.62 9.39 8.62
CA GLN A 55 -12.01 9.65 9.01
C GLN A 55 -12.70 8.43 9.64
N LYS A 56 -12.31 7.22 9.24
CA LYS A 56 -12.92 5.99 9.72
C LYS A 56 -12.35 5.51 11.06
N TYR A 57 -11.07 5.75 11.31
CA TYR A 57 -10.33 5.11 12.40
C TYR A 57 -9.66 6.07 13.39
N LEU A 58 -9.70 7.38 13.16
CA LEU A 58 -9.19 8.44 14.05
C LEU A 58 -10.30 9.42 14.42
#